data_AF-A0A7Y2VHI2-F1
#
_entry.id   AF-A0A7Y2VHI2-F1
#
_cell.length_a   1.000
_cell.length_b   1.000
_cell.length_c   1.000
_cell.angle_alpha   90.00
_cell.angle_beta   90.00
_cell.angle_gamma   90.00
#
_symmetry.space_group_name_H-M   'P 1'
#
loop_
_entity.id
_entity.type
_entity.pdbx_description
1 polymer ?
#
loop_
_entity_poly.entity_id
_entity_poly.type
_entity_poly.pdbx_seq_one_letter_code
_entity_poly.pdbx_strand_id
1 'polypeptide(L)'
;MRHSRIRLLVSCLLVFLPLSLAAEEPPCFPEEVLPGNRFPSVRLETTMGDIVVELDRGRAPVTANNFLRYVLAGAYNGTIFHRVVPGFVVQG
;
A
#
# COMPACT_ATOMS: atom_id res chain seq x y z
N MET A 1 22.51 61.76 14.48
CA MET A 1 22.09 61.05 13.25
C MET A 1 22.66 59.64 13.31
N ARG A 2 22.09 58.79 14.17
CA ARG A 2 21.32 57.57 13.86
C ARG A 2 22.07 56.55 12.99
N HIS A 3 22.64 55.59 13.71
CA HIS A 3 23.06 54.25 13.30
C HIS A 3 22.13 53.60 12.26
N SER A 4 22.66 53.11 11.13
CA SER A 4 21.91 52.14 10.29
C SER A 4 22.73 51.41 9.21
N ARG A 5 23.88 50.82 9.54
CA ARG A 5 24.64 49.98 8.56
C ARG A 5 25.10 48.60 9.06
N ILE A 6 24.49 48.07 10.15
CA ILE A 6 24.90 46.80 10.78
C ILE A 6 23.85 45.68 10.74
N ARG A 7 22.72 45.83 10.01
CA ARG A 7 21.63 44.83 10.07
C ARG A 7 21.18 44.20 8.73
N LEU A 8 21.99 44.26 7.67
CA LEU A 8 21.54 43.82 6.33
C LEU A 8 22.35 42.70 5.68
N LEU A 9 22.96 41.80 6.46
CA LEU A 9 23.66 40.63 5.90
C LEU A 9 23.35 39.29 6.59
N VAL A 10 22.41 39.25 7.53
CA VAL A 10 21.95 38.01 8.20
C VAL A 10 20.47 37.75 7.94
N SER A 11 20.00 38.07 6.74
CA SER A 11 18.61 37.83 6.32
C SER A 11 18.52 37.14 4.95
N CYS A 12 19.66 36.76 4.35
CA CYS A 12 19.67 35.94 3.15
C CYS A 12 19.67 34.46 3.56
N LEU A 13 18.45 33.93 3.65
CA LEU A 13 18.16 32.61 3.10
C LEU A 13 18.54 31.35 3.90
N LEU A 14 18.41 31.39 5.23
CA LEU A 14 17.81 30.28 5.98
C LEU A 14 16.29 30.14 5.69
N VAL A 15 15.86 30.44 4.45
CA VAL A 15 14.45 30.58 4.04
C VAL A 15 14.15 29.75 2.77
N PHE A 16 15.14 29.07 2.19
CA PHE A 16 14.93 28.23 0.99
C PHE A 16 14.98 26.73 1.23
N LEU A 17 14.86 26.29 2.48
CA LEU A 17 14.40 24.95 2.75
C LEU A 17 13.11 25.06 3.56
N PRO A 18 11.93 25.26 2.93
CA PRO A 18 10.81 24.52 3.44
C PRO A 18 11.24 23.07 3.27
N LEU A 19 11.72 22.51 4.37
CA LEU A 19 11.70 21.09 4.64
C LEU A 19 10.25 20.68 4.37
N SER A 20 9.93 20.38 3.11
CA SER A 20 8.78 19.59 2.73
C SER A 20 9.09 18.18 3.25
N LEU A 21 9.05 18.04 4.57
CA LEU A 21 8.49 16.88 5.20
C LEU A 21 6.99 16.93 4.86
N ALA A 22 6.68 16.76 3.58
CA ALA A 22 5.42 16.21 3.18
C ALA A 22 5.44 14.83 3.81
N ALA A 23 4.85 14.72 5.00
CA ALA A 23 4.16 13.51 5.35
C ALA A 23 3.12 13.32 4.23
N GLU A 24 3.53 12.68 3.13
CA GLU A 24 2.57 12.04 2.26
C GLU A 24 1.92 10.99 3.14
N GLU A 25 0.79 11.35 3.72
CA GLU A 25 -0.15 10.40 4.29
C GLU A 25 -0.31 9.31 3.23
N PRO A 26 0.10 8.05 3.52
CA PRO A 26 -0.05 6.98 2.56
C PRO A 26 -1.51 7.00 2.13
N PRO A 27 -1.80 6.92 0.81
CA PRO A 27 -3.14 7.14 0.33
C PRO A 27 -4.08 6.21 1.10
N CYS A 28 -5.07 6.82 1.78
CA CYS A 28 -6.06 6.07 2.56
C CYS A 28 -6.82 5.06 1.69
N PHE A 29 -6.79 5.27 0.36
CA PHE A 29 -7.20 4.31 -0.64
C PHE A 29 -5.97 3.60 -1.22
N PRO A 30 -5.88 2.27 -1.07
CA PRO A 30 -4.77 1.52 -1.64
C PRO A 30 -4.73 1.72 -3.16
N GLU A 31 -3.53 2.02 -3.66
CA GLU A 31 -3.24 2.16 -5.09
C GLU A 31 -3.80 0.97 -5.88
N GLU A 32 -4.41 1.29 -7.03
CA GLU A 32 -5.07 0.32 -7.89
C GLU A 32 -4.04 -0.63 -8.54
N VAL A 33 -4.08 -1.88 -8.11
CA VAL A 33 -3.32 -2.97 -8.73
C VAL A 33 -4.12 -3.51 -9.90
N LEU A 34 -3.51 -3.53 -11.10
CA LEU A 34 -4.12 -3.94 -12.37
C LEU A 34 -5.29 -3.03 -12.79
N PRO A 35 -5.01 -1.83 -13.34
CA PRO A 35 -6.05 -0.87 -13.69
C PRO A 35 -7.01 -1.44 -14.74
N GLY A 36 -8.32 -1.19 -14.54
CA GLY A 36 -9.36 -1.57 -15.49
C GLY A 36 -9.83 -3.03 -15.41
N ASN A 37 -9.17 -3.89 -14.63
CA ASN A 37 -9.67 -5.24 -14.37
C ASN A 37 -10.59 -5.25 -13.14
N ARG A 38 -11.91 -5.37 -13.36
CA ARG A 38 -12.90 -5.42 -12.27
C ARG A 38 -12.92 -6.75 -11.51
N PHE A 39 -12.54 -7.84 -12.16
CA PHE A 39 -12.60 -9.20 -11.62
C PHE A 39 -11.28 -9.95 -11.82
N PRO A 40 -10.18 -9.53 -11.16
CA PRO A 40 -8.92 -10.24 -11.27
C PRO A 40 -9.00 -11.62 -10.63
N SER A 41 -8.37 -12.59 -11.31
CA SER A 41 -8.24 -13.96 -10.84
C SER A 41 -6.82 -14.21 -10.32
N VAL A 42 -6.70 -14.88 -9.19
CA VAL A 42 -5.43 -15.30 -8.58
C VAL A 42 -5.43 -16.81 -8.42
N ARG A 43 -4.35 -17.47 -8.86
CA ARG A 43 -4.11 -18.89 -8.62
C ARG A 43 -3.18 -19.04 -7.41
N LEU A 44 -3.67 -19.70 -6.38
CA LEU A 44 -2.89 -20.13 -5.21
C LEU A 44 -2.43 -21.56 -5.45
N GLU A 45 -1.13 -21.72 -5.70
CA GLU A 45 -0.49 -23.03 -5.84
C GLU A 45 -0.19 -23.56 -4.44
N THR A 46 -0.93 -24.57 -4.00
CA THR A 46 -0.80 -25.15 -2.66
C THR A 46 -0.25 -26.57 -2.71
N THR A 47 0.21 -27.10 -1.58
CA THR A 47 0.70 -28.47 -1.47
C THR A 47 -0.36 -29.54 -1.74
N MET A 48 -1.65 -29.17 -1.71
CA MET A 48 -2.77 -30.07 -1.97
C MET A 48 -3.47 -29.79 -3.31
N GLY A 49 -2.87 -28.96 -4.16
CA GLY A 49 -3.40 -28.58 -5.48
C GLY A 49 -3.70 -27.08 -5.59
N ASP A 50 -4.27 -26.69 -6.73
CA ASP A 50 -4.49 -25.30 -7.07
C ASP A 50 -5.87 -24.81 -6.62
N ILE A 51 -5.91 -23.59 -6.08
CA ILE A 51 -7.15 -22.86 -5.78
C ILE A 51 -7.17 -21.60 -6.63
N VAL A 52 -8.21 -21.42 -7.44
CA VAL A 52 -8.39 -20.20 -8.24
C VAL A 52 -9.46 -19.33 -7.58
N VAL A 53 -9.09 -18.08 -7.27
CA VAL A 53 -9.96 -17.10 -6.59
C VAL A 53 -10.19 -15.92 -7.52
N GLU A 54 -11.45 -15.59 -7.78
CA GLU A 54 -11.85 -14.35 -8.45
C GLU A 54 -12.21 -13.29 -7.40
N LEU A 55 -11.72 -12.06 -7.59
CA LEU A 55 -11.93 -10.95 -6.66
C LEU A 55 -12.92 -9.93 -7.24
N ASP A 56 -13.96 -9.60 -6.50
CA ASP A 56 -14.89 -8.53 -6.90
C ASP A 56 -14.40 -7.16 -6.40
N ARG A 57 -13.70 -6.43 -7.28
CA ARG A 57 -13.20 -5.08 -6.97
C ARG A 57 -14.31 -4.02 -6.97
N GLY A 58 -15.46 -4.30 -7.57
CA GLY A 58 -16.61 -3.40 -7.54
C GLY A 58 -17.26 -3.36 -6.15
N ARG A 59 -17.29 -4.51 -5.46
CA ARG A 59 -17.86 -4.62 -4.12
C ARG A 59 -16.87 -4.31 -3.01
N ALA A 60 -15.61 -4.71 -3.14
CA ALA A 60 -14.59 -4.53 -2.10
C ALA A 60 -13.25 -4.05 -2.68
N PRO A 61 -13.18 -2.82 -3.24
CA PRO A 61 -12.00 -2.33 -3.95
C PRO A 61 -10.74 -2.26 -3.06
N VAL A 62 -10.91 -1.78 -1.82
CA VAL A 62 -9.80 -1.62 -0.86
C VAL A 62 -9.18 -2.97 -0.51
N THR A 63 -10.01 -3.94 -0.12
CA THR A 63 -9.55 -5.28 0.27
C THR A 63 -8.95 -6.04 -0.89
N ALA A 64 -9.57 -5.99 -2.07
CA ALA A 64 -9.07 -6.67 -3.25
C ALA A 64 -7.72 -6.09 -3.71
N ASN A 65 -7.57 -4.76 -3.74
CA ASN A 65 -6.28 -4.13 -4.06
C ASN A 65 -5.20 -4.53 -3.03
N ASN A 66 -5.53 -4.52 -1.74
CA ASN A 66 -4.58 -4.90 -0.69
C ASN A 66 -4.11 -6.37 -0.83
N PHE A 67 -5.04 -7.29 -1.06
CA PHE A 67 -4.72 -8.70 -1.31
C PHE A 67 -3.83 -8.86 -2.55
N LEU A 68 -4.17 -8.22 -3.67
CA LEU A 68 -3.37 -8.28 -4.89
C LEU A 68 -1.95 -7.75 -4.70
N ARG A 69 -1.75 -6.72 -3.89
CA ARG A 69 -0.40 -6.21 -3.55
C ARG A 69 0.44 -7.29 -2.87
N TYR A 70 -0.12 -7.98 -1.88
CA TYR A 70 0.61 -9.06 -1.19
C TYR A 70 0.89 -10.25 -2.11
N VAL A 71 -0.03 -10.57 -3.02
CA VAL A 71 0.18 -11.59 -4.05
C VAL A 71 1.34 -11.21 -4.96
N LEU A 72 1.34 -10.00 -5.52
CA LEU A 72 2.42 -9.52 -6.40
C LEU A 72 3.77 -9.38 -5.69
N ALA A 73 3.75 -9.03 -4.41
CA ALA A 73 4.95 -9.00 -3.57
C ALA A 73 5.44 -10.40 -3.17
N GLY A 74 4.70 -11.47 -3.49
CA GLY A 74 5.04 -12.84 -3.10
C GLY A 74 4.92 -13.09 -1.59
N ALA A 75 4.20 -12.23 -0.86
CA ALA A 75 4.15 -12.26 0.61
C ALA A 75 3.47 -13.53 1.17
N TYR A 76 2.63 -14.20 0.37
CA TYR A 76 1.97 -15.45 0.76
C TYR A 76 2.80 -16.70 0.43
N ASN A 77 3.93 -16.57 -0.24
CA ASN A 77 4.74 -17.72 -0.63
C ASN A 77 5.31 -18.43 0.60
N GLY A 78 5.16 -19.75 0.65
CA GLY A 78 5.63 -20.57 1.78
C GLY A 78 4.83 -20.40 3.08
N THR A 79 3.72 -19.65 3.06
CA THR A 79 2.79 -19.56 4.20
C THR A 79 1.95 -20.84 4.33
N ILE A 80 1.40 -21.07 5.52
CA ILE A 80 0.59 -22.26 5.83
C ILE A 80 -0.83 -21.86 6.23
N PHE A 81 -1.80 -22.75 5.96
CA PHE A 81 -3.12 -22.67 6.60
C PHE A 81 -3.02 -23.16 8.04
N HIS A 82 -2.77 -22.24 8.97
CA HIS A 82 -2.54 -22.56 10.38
C HIS A 82 -3.81 -22.95 11.15
N ARG A 83 -5.00 -22.74 10.56
CA ARG A 83 -6.28 -23.11 11.18
C ARG A 83 -7.24 -23.75 10.18
N VAL A 84 -7.77 -24.92 10.54
CA VAL A 84 -8.72 -25.70 9.75
C VAL A 84 -9.88 -26.13 10.63
N VAL A 85 -11.10 -25.72 10.27
CA VAL A 85 -12.35 -26.16 10.90
C VAL A 85 -13.20 -26.88 9.85
N PRO A 86 -13.38 -28.21 9.96
CA PRO A 86 -14.15 -28.98 9.00
C PRO A 86 -15.57 -28.43 8.81
N GLY A 87 -15.99 -28.29 7.56
CA GLY A 87 -17.32 -27.77 7.20
C GLY A 87 -17.53 -26.28 7.45
N PHE A 88 -16.47 -25.52 7.79
CA PHE A 88 -16.58 -24.09 8.07
C PHE A 88 -15.54 -23.25 7.33
N VAL A 89 -14.27 -23.29 7.74
CA VAL A 89 -13.24 -22.36 7.22
C VAL A 89 -11.83 -22.92 7.33
N VAL A 90 -11.00 -22.52 6.37
CA VAL A 90 -9.54 -22.60 6.43
C VAL A 90 -8.97 -21.18 6.50
N GLN A 91 -7.96 -20.96 7.33
CA GLN A 91 -7.35 -19.65 7.54
C GLN A 91 -5.82 -19.76 7.50
N GLY A 92 -5.20 -18.81 6.80
CA GLY A 92 -3.77 -18.68 6.55
C GLY A 92 -3.32 -17.24 6.69
#